data_AF-A0AB39XZ15-F1
#
_entry.id   AF-A0AB39XZ15-F1
#
_cell.length_a   1.000
_cell.length_b   1.000
_cell.length_c   1.000
_cell.angle_alpha   90.00
_cell.angle_beta   90.00
_cell.angle_gamma   90.00
#
_symmetry.space_group_name_H-M   'P 1'
#
loop_
_entity.id
_entity.type
_entity.pdbx_description
1 polymer ?
#
loop_
_entity_poly.entity_id
_entity_poly.type
_entity_poly.pdbx_seq_one_letter_code
_entity_poly.pdbx_strand_id
1 'polypeptide(L)' 'MLTSLPGWDELAAVRAGEVWVLAGPAYFNRPGPRVVRGAEVLTHVLHGIRAGEPVTRAEAFRLGCS' A
#
# COMPACT_ATOMS: atom_id res chain seq x y z
N MET A 1 1.44 6.18 16.68
CA MET A 1 1.76 5.49 15.40
C MET A 1 1.12 4.12 15.43
N LEU A 2 0.62 3.60 14.30
CA LEU A 2 0.11 2.22 14.21
C LEU A 2 1.17 1.19 14.65
N THR A 3 2.43 1.47 14.31
CA THR A 3 3.61 0.65 14.64
C THR A 3 3.95 0.56 16.13
N SER A 4 3.27 1.30 17.00
CA SER A 4 3.49 1.27 18.46
C SER A 4 2.33 0.62 19.21
N LEU A 5 1.31 0.14 18.49
CA LEU A 5 0.17 -0.51 19.13
C LEU A 5 0.58 -1.91 19.63
N PRO A 6 0.10 -2.33 20.82
CA PRO A 6 0.28 -3.69 21.29
C PRO A 6 -0.17 -4.71 20.24
N GLY A 7 0.62 -5.77 20.03
CA GLY A 7 0.36 -6.81 19.02
C GLY A 7 0.73 -6.44 17.58
N TRP A 8 1.22 -5.22 17.31
CA TRP A 8 1.66 -4.84 15.96
C TRP A 8 2.71 -5.81 15.39
N ASP A 9 3.77 -6.10 16.16
CA ASP A 9 4.86 -6.98 15.73
C ASP A 9 4.44 -8.46 15.59
N GLU A 10 3.28 -8.84 16.14
CA GLU A 10 2.74 -10.20 16.06
C GLU A 10 1.95 -10.44 14.76
N LEU A 11 1.53 -9.37 14.07
CA LEU A 11 0.76 -9.47 12.84
C LEU A 11 1.57 -10.21 11.76
N ALA A 12 0.92 -11.18 11.09
CA ALA A 12 1.54 -11.97 10.04
C ALA A 12 2.13 -11.09 8.92
N ALA A 13 1.43 -10.01 8.52
CA ALA A 13 1.92 -9.07 7.52
C ALA A 13 3.18 -8.32 7.98
N VAL A 14 3.27 -7.94 9.26
CA VAL A 14 4.46 -7.28 9.83
C VAL A 14 5.63 -8.25 9.85
N ARG A 15 5.42 -9.48 10.33
CA ARG A 15 6.45 -10.53 10.37
C ARG A 15 6.93 -10.95 8.99
N ALA A 16 6.06 -10.90 7.98
CA ALA A 16 6.40 -11.20 6.59
C ALA A 16 7.04 -10.01 5.84
N GLY A 17 7.13 -8.83 6.47
CA GLY A 17 7.60 -7.61 5.81
C GLY A 17 6.64 -7.08 4.75
N GLU A 18 5.37 -7.49 4.76
CA GLU A 18 4.33 -7.17 3.77
C GLU A 18 3.42 -6.03 4.25
N VAL A 19 4.03 -4.99 4.84
CA VAL A 19 3.33 -3.78 5.26
C VAL A 19 3.58 -2.70 4.23
N TRP A 20 2.51 -2.10 3.70
CA TRP A 20 2.60 -1.07 2.66
C TRP A 20 1.94 0.23 3.10
N VAL A 21 2.57 1.34 2.74
CA VAL A 21 2.02 2.69 2.86
C VAL A 21 1.54 3.12 1.48
N LEU A 22 0.30 3.64 1.41
CA LEU A 22 -0.32 4.11 0.18
C LEU A 22 -0.68 5.60 0.27
N ALA A 23 -0.66 6.31 -0.85
CA ALA A 23 -1.12 7.69 -0.96
C ALA A 23 -2.66 7.82 -0.87
N GLY A 24 -3.19 7.65 0.34
CA GLY A 24 -4.62 7.72 0.69
C GLY A 24 -5.40 8.87 0.01
N PRO A 25 -5.04 10.14 0.25
CA PRO A 25 -5.79 11.28 -0.26
C PRO A 25 -5.92 11.35 -1.78
N ALA A 26 -4.92 10.86 -2.52
CA ALA A 26 -4.90 10.95 -3.97
C ALA A 26 -5.81 9.91 -4.65
N TYR A 27 -5.90 8.70 -4.07
CA TYR A 27 -6.46 7.53 -4.75
C TYR A 27 -7.63 6.85 -4.02
N PHE A 28 -7.86 7.15 -2.74
CA PHE A 28 -8.85 6.44 -1.92
C PHE A 28 -9.88 7.36 -1.25
N ASN A 29 -9.57 8.65 -1.07
CA ASN A 29 -10.51 9.62 -0.49
C ASN A 29 -11.19 10.43 -1.60
N ARG A 30 -12.46 10.12 -1.90
CA ARG A 30 -13.25 10.75 -2.98
C ARG A 30 -12.46 10.85 -4.31
N PRO A 31 -11.92 9.73 -4.82
CA PRO A 31 -10.87 9.75 -5.84
C PRO A 31 -11.35 10.11 -7.25
N GLY A 32 -12.64 10.39 -7.48
CA GLY A 32 -13.17 10.63 -8.83
C GLY A 32 -12.68 9.55 -9.82
N PRO A 33 -12.21 9.93 -11.02
CA PRO A 33 -11.64 8.98 -11.98
C PRO A 33 -10.40 8.22 -11.49
N ARG A 34 -9.66 8.74 -10.50
CA ARG A 34 -8.42 8.13 -9.99
C ARG A 34 -8.66 6.85 -9.18
N VAL A 35 -9.93 6.46 -8.93
CA VAL A 35 -10.27 5.19 -8.32
C VAL A 35 -9.72 4.00 -9.10
N VAL A 36 -9.70 4.10 -10.44
CA VAL A 36 -9.12 3.07 -11.32
C VAL A 36 -7.64 2.92 -11.02
N ARG A 37 -6.90 4.03 -10.94
CA ARG A 37 -5.48 4.01 -10.59
C ARG A 37 -5.25 3.46 -9.18
N GLY A 38 -6.10 3.80 -8.21
CA GLY A 38 -6.04 3.22 -6.87
C GLY A 38 -6.19 1.70 -6.87
N ALA A 39 -7.09 1.14 -7.70
CA ALA A 39 -7.26 -0.30 -7.85
C ALA A 39 -6.07 -0.99 -8.53
N GLU A 40 -5.46 -0.34 -9.53
CA GLU A 40 -4.21 -0.82 -10.15
C GLU A 40 -3.07 -0.91 -9.13
N VAL A 41 -2.91 0.14 -8.30
CA VAL A 41 -1.90 0.15 -7.22
C VAL A 41 -2.16 -0.97 -6.21
N LEU A 42 -3.41 -1.19 -5.79
CA LEU A 42 -3.76 -2.30 -4.89
C LEU A 42 -3.49 -3.67 -5.51
N THR A 43 -3.74 -3.83 -6.82
CA THR A 43 -3.46 -5.08 -7.53
C THR A 43 -1.96 -5.41 -7.49
N HIS A 44 -1.10 -4.39 -7.66
CA HIS A 44 0.33 -4.56 -7.50
C HIS A 44 0.72 -4.92 -6.06
N VAL A 45 0.19 -4.22 -5.07
CA VAL A 45 0.53 -4.45 -3.65
C VAL A 45 0.08 -5.82 -3.15
N LEU A 46 -1.14 -6.25 -3.51
CA LEU A 46 -1.75 -7.46 -2.97
C LEU A 46 -1.37 -8.73 -3.73
N HIS A 47 -1.06 -8.61 -5.02
CA HIS A 47 -0.86 -9.77 -5.90
C HIS A 47 0.48 -9.74 -6.66
N GLY A 48 1.25 -8.66 -6.56
CA GLY A 48 2.48 -8.49 -7.35
C GLY A 48 2.22 -8.32 -8.85
N ILE A 49 0.96 -8.14 -9.25
CA ILE A 49 0.56 -8.07 -10.66
C ILE A 49 0.62 -6.62 -11.12
N ARG A 50 1.31 -6.35 -12.24
CA ARG A 50 1.28 -5.04 -12.88
C ARG A 50 -0.03 -4.87 -13.65
N ALA A 51 -0.84 -3.90 -13.24
CA ALA A 51 -1.99 -3.41 -13.99
C ALA A 51 -1.70 -1.96 -14.40
N GLY A 52 -1.71 -1.67 -15.71
CA GLY A 52 -1.42 -0.33 -16.23
C GLY A 52 0.02 0.12 -15.99
N GLU A 53 0.17 1.40 -15.64
CA GLU A 53 1.48 2.04 -15.44
C GLU A 53 2.22 1.48 -14.21
N PRO A 54 3.57 1.45 -14.21
CA PRO A 54 4.36 1.04 -13.04
C PRO A 54 3.98 1.83 -11.79
N VAL A 55 3.89 1.14 -10.65
CA VAL A 55 3.65 1.78 -9.36
C VAL A 55 4.91 2.52 -8.91
N THR A 56 4.75 3.80 -8.60
CA THR A 56 5.83 4.65 -8.10
C THR A 56 5.89 4.63 -6.57
N ARG A 57 7.05 5.02 -6.01
CA ARG A 57 7.21 5.15 -4.54
C ARG A 57 6.27 6.19 -3.93
N ALA A 58 5.86 7.19 -4.71
CA ALA A 58 4.90 8.21 -4.28
C ALA A 58 3.47 7.64 -4.15
N GLU A 59 3.15 6.59 -4.89
CA GLU A 59 1.85 5.92 -4.85
C GLU A 59 1.79 4.86 -3.75
N ALA A 60 2.82 4.01 -3.67
CA ALA A 60 2.96 3.01 -2.63
C ALA A 60 4.43 2.66 -2.33
N PHE A 61 4.73 2.36 -1.07
CA PHE A 61 6.02 1.80 -0.67
C PHE A 61 5.88 0.85 0.51
N ARG A 62 6.78 -0.13 0.59
CA ARG A 62 6.82 -1.10 1.68
C ARG A 62 7.47 -0.47 2.92
N LEU A 63 6.77 -0.53 4.05
CA LEU A 63 7.25 -0.08 5.34
C LEU A 63 8.27 -1.11 5.85
N GLY A 64 9.53 -0.72 6.00
CA GLY A 64 10.61 -1.61 6.45
C GLY A 64 11.77 -1.82 5.46
N CYS A 65 11.79 -1.13 4.32
CA CYS A 65 13.04 -0.94 3.57
C CYS A 65 13.80 0.27 4.13
N SER A 66 14.68 0.01 5.11
CA SER A 66 15.86 0.84 5.40
C SER A 66 17.03 0.35 4.59
#